data_AF-A0A1G3Q483-F1
#
_entry.id   AF-A0A1G3Q483-F1
#
_cell.length_a   1.000
_cell.length_b   1.000
_cell.length_c   1.000
_cell.angle_alpha   90.00
_cell.angle_beta   90.00
_cell.angle_gamma   90.00
#
_symmetry.space_group_name_H-M   'P 1'
#
loop_
_entity.id
_entity.type
_entity.pdbx_description
1 polymer ?
#
loop_
_entity_poly.entity_id
_entity_poly.type
_entity_poly.pdbx_seq_one_letter_code
_entity_poly.pdbx_strand_id
1 'polypeptide(L)'
;MKVKISVLFIFFALIVTPAFASVWDGAGLTQVSEGVEDDKKTVTLQNESGAQFKVIYSADVSDKQAAKIADVAGEITGWKTIPLNDLRFFISDKTIDVVVSPVKIEINKTNFLSYFPSGLFFFVDLNDYILRYDFRMNYKGNLFLRVKGIYVNETELRKQIESAVANPKAYIKTGDLEYLVNKLEDLEAKVALLKYDLYAIQEENFRLKAAVVSLQNRSFFGDVFPVPIETVTKVVEFKKENPSMNKDQIQKEMEKQGVKVSGNEVFLILSVYFNEYK
;
A
#
# COMPACT_ATOMS: atom_id res chain seq x y z
N MET A 1 24.67 -4.29 55.84
CA MET A 1 24.20 -5.69 55.89
C MET A 1 23.36 -5.94 54.64
N LYS A 2 23.90 -6.66 53.65
CA LYS A 2 23.22 -6.91 52.36
C LYS A 2 22.50 -8.26 52.44
N VAL A 3 21.18 -8.24 52.48
CA VAL A 3 20.35 -9.47 52.47
C VAL A 3 20.23 -9.93 51.03
N LYS A 4 20.81 -11.09 50.71
CA LYS A 4 20.57 -11.80 49.45
C LYS A 4 19.31 -12.64 49.62
N ILE A 5 18.24 -12.29 48.92
CA ILE A 5 17.04 -13.13 48.80
C ILE A 5 17.29 -14.06 47.61
N SER A 6 17.64 -15.31 47.90
CA SER A 6 17.66 -16.39 46.91
C SER A 6 16.22 -16.89 46.73
N VAL A 7 15.63 -16.63 45.58
CA VAL A 7 14.35 -17.22 45.17
C VAL A 7 14.60 -18.68 44.80
N LEU A 8 14.03 -19.59 45.58
CA LEU A 8 14.06 -21.03 45.36
C LEU A 8 12.96 -21.40 44.35
N PHE A 9 13.34 -21.75 43.12
CA PHE A 9 12.44 -22.39 42.15
C PHE A 9 12.19 -23.83 42.61
N ILE A 10 10.99 -24.11 43.11
CA ILE A 10 10.57 -25.49 43.44
C ILE A 10 10.13 -26.15 42.13
N PHE A 11 10.95 -27.07 41.66
CA PHE A 11 10.64 -27.98 40.55
C PHE A 11 9.77 -29.12 41.11
N PHE A 12 8.46 -29.04 40.93
CA PHE A 12 7.55 -30.10 41.36
C PHE A 12 7.55 -31.19 40.28
N ALA A 13 8.35 -32.24 40.47
CA ALA A 13 8.30 -33.44 39.65
C ALA A 13 7.02 -34.23 39.99
N LEU A 14 5.96 -33.97 39.24
CA LEU A 14 4.71 -34.72 39.33
C LEU A 14 4.90 -36.10 38.69
N ILE A 15 4.56 -37.11 39.48
CA ILE A 15 4.56 -38.53 39.14
C ILE A 15 3.58 -38.75 37.99
N VAL A 16 4.08 -39.23 36.85
CA VAL A 16 3.29 -39.58 35.66
C VAL A 16 2.56 -40.90 35.91
N THR A 17 1.24 -40.85 36.05
CA THR A 17 0.37 -42.03 35.90
C THR A 17 0.17 -42.34 34.41
N PRO A 18 0.27 -43.58 33.93
CA PRO A 18 -0.02 -43.89 32.53
C PRO A 18 -1.53 -44.08 32.29
N ALA A 19 -1.95 -43.69 31.08
CA ALA A 19 -3.07 -44.23 30.31
C ALA A 19 -4.49 -43.65 30.48
N PHE A 20 -4.66 -42.37 30.13
CA PHE A 20 -5.53 -42.10 28.97
C PHE A 20 -4.58 -41.76 27.82
N ALA A 21 -4.72 -42.44 26.68
CA ALA A 21 -4.02 -42.01 25.48
C ALA A 21 -4.41 -40.55 25.22
N SER A 22 -3.42 -39.68 25.05
CA SER A 22 -3.71 -38.28 24.73
C SER A 22 -4.50 -38.25 23.43
N VAL A 23 -5.45 -37.31 23.29
CA VAL A 23 -6.15 -37.07 22.01
C VAL A 23 -5.16 -36.88 20.85
N TRP A 24 -3.96 -36.39 21.18
CA TRP A 24 -2.84 -36.22 20.27
C TRP A 24 -2.20 -37.55 19.85
N ASP A 25 -2.04 -38.51 20.76
CA ASP A 25 -1.46 -39.83 20.47
C ASP A 25 -2.35 -40.58 19.47
N GLY A 26 -3.67 -40.50 19.63
CA GLY A 26 -4.65 -41.09 18.70
C GLY A 26 -4.61 -40.46 17.30
N ALA A 27 -4.10 -39.23 17.18
CA ALA A 27 -3.89 -38.54 15.91
C ALA A 27 -2.47 -38.72 15.33
N GLY A 28 -1.63 -39.58 15.94
CA GLY A 28 -0.25 -39.79 15.51
C GLY A 28 0.70 -38.63 15.84
N LEU A 29 0.35 -37.82 16.85
CA LEU A 29 1.14 -36.67 17.29
C LEU A 29 1.74 -36.92 18.66
N THR A 30 3.03 -36.67 18.80
CA THR A 30 3.73 -36.77 20.09
C THR A 30 3.71 -35.42 20.80
N GLN A 31 3.23 -35.39 22.04
CA GLN A 31 3.28 -34.19 22.88
C GLN A 31 4.71 -33.96 23.41
N VAL A 32 5.31 -32.83 23.03
CA VAL A 32 6.68 -32.45 23.42
C VAL A 32 6.68 -31.61 24.70
N SER A 33 5.77 -30.65 24.79
CA SER A 33 5.65 -29.77 25.95
C SER A 33 4.23 -29.22 26.07
N GLU A 34 3.85 -28.82 27.28
CA GLU A 34 2.59 -28.13 27.56
C GLU A 34 2.85 -26.84 28.36
N GLY A 35 1.89 -25.93 28.33
CA GLY A 35 1.95 -24.65 29.00
C GLY A 35 0.63 -23.89 28.96
N VAL A 36 0.66 -22.64 29.40
CA VAL A 36 -0.48 -21.72 29.39
C VAL A 36 -0.04 -20.37 28.85
N GLU A 37 -0.82 -19.78 27.95
CA GLU A 37 -0.62 -18.43 27.40
C GLU A 37 -1.98 -17.72 27.35
N ASP A 38 -2.08 -16.54 27.96
CA ASP A 38 -3.30 -15.72 28.01
C ASP A 38 -4.58 -16.51 28.41
N ASP A 39 -4.49 -17.27 29.51
CA ASP A 39 -5.56 -18.15 30.01
C ASP A 39 -5.98 -19.30 29.07
N LYS A 40 -5.18 -19.59 28.03
CA LYS A 40 -5.38 -20.72 27.11
C LYS A 40 -4.34 -21.80 27.34
N LYS A 41 -4.76 -23.05 27.21
CA LYS A 41 -3.83 -24.18 27.19
C LYS A 41 -3.02 -24.12 25.90
N THR A 42 -1.73 -24.38 26.02
CA THR A 42 -0.82 -24.48 24.88
C THR A 42 -0.10 -25.81 24.91
N VAL A 43 0.03 -26.45 23.75
CA VAL A 43 0.80 -27.68 23.60
C VAL A 43 1.70 -27.56 22.38
N THR A 44 2.94 -28.03 22.50
CA THR A 44 3.86 -28.22 21.38
C THR A 44 3.81 -29.69 21.00
N LEU A 45 3.48 -29.95 19.75
CA LEU A 45 3.33 -31.28 19.19
C LEU A 45 4.41 -31.53 18.14
N GLN A 46 4.77 -32.80 17.97
CA GLN A 46 5.67 -33.27 16.93
C GLN A 46 4.96 -34.35 16.10
N ASN A 47 5.02 -34.22 14.77
CA ASN A 47 4.54 -35.25 13.85
C ASN A 47 5.61 -36.31 13.57
N GLU A 48 5.25 -37.35 12.82
CA GLU A 48 6.16 -38.45 12.45
C GLU A 48 7.39 -38.01 11.65
N SER A 49 7.30 -36.91 10.89
CA SER A 49 8.46 -36.36 10.16
C SER A 49 9.42 -35.58 11.06
N GLY A 50 9.09 -35.42 12.34
CA GLY A 50 9.88 -34.70 13.33
C GLY A 50 9.62 -33.20 13.35
N ALA A 51 8.71 -32.68 12.52
CA ALA A 51 8.33 -31.27 12.51
C ALA A 51 7.50 -30.92 13.75
N GLN A 52 7.84 -29.79 14.38
CA GLN A 52 7.15 -29.30 15.58
C GLN A 52 6.24 -28.11 15.25
N PHE A 53 5.10 -28.05 15.93
CA PHE A 53 4.13 -26.97 15.82
C PHE A 53 3.38 -26.79 17.14
N LYS A 54 2.77 -25.62 17.32
CA LYS A 54 2.08 -25.26 18.55
C LYS A 54 0.57 -25.21 18.35
N VAL A 55 -0.18 -25.78 19.29
CA VAL A 55 -1.64 -25.71 19.33
C VAL A 55 -2.08 -24.97 20.59
N ILE A 56 -3.01 -24.03 20.42
CA ILE A 56 -3.52 -23.14 21.46
C ILE A 56 -5.05 -23.32 21.52
N TYR A 57 -5.58 -23.62 22.71
CA TYR A 57 -6.99 -23.97 22.88
C TYR A 57 -7.51 -23.62 24.28
N SER A 58 -8.81 -23.29 24.36
CA SER A 58 -9.48 -22.96 25.64
C SER A 58 -10.38 -24.09 26.16
N ALA A 59 -10.89 -24.94 25.26
CA ALA A 59 -11.78 -26.06 25.58
C ALA A 59 -11.13 -27.39 25.20
N ASP A 60 -11.68 -28.51 25.68
CA ASP A 60 -11.16 -29.83 25.33
C ASP A 60 -11.21 -30.07 23.81
N VAL A 61 -10.15 -30.69 23.31
CA VAL A 61 -9.99 -30.98 21.87
C VAL A 61 -10.57 -32.35 21.58
N SER A 62 -11.45 -32.44 20.57
CA SER A 62 -12.00 -33.71 20.12
C SER A 62 -11.03 -34.48 19.23
N ASP A 63 -11.17 -35.82 19.17
CA ASP A 63 -10.38 -36.69 18.29
C ASP A 63 -10.43 -36.21 16.82
N LYS A 64 -11.60 -35.75 16.38
CA LYS A 64 -11.80 -35.23 15.01
C LYS A 64 -11.02 -33.94 14.75
N GLN A 65 -10.94 -33.05 15.74
CA GLN A 65 -10.10 -31.83 15.63
C GLN A 65 -8.62 -32.20 15.65
N ALA A 66 -8.19 -33.12 16.52
CA ALA A 66 -6.80 -33.55 16.60
C ALA A 66 -6.33 -34.23 15.30
N ALA A 67 -7.12 -35.15 14.75
CA ALA A 67 -6.86 -35.75 13.43
C ALA A 67 -6.77 -34.69 12.34
N LYS A 68 -7.70 -33.73 12.31
CA LYS A 68 -7.64 -32.66 11.31
C LYS A 68 -6.40 -31.77 11.44
N ILE A 69 -5.95 -31.49 12.66
CA ILE A 69 -4.71 -30.75 12.92
C ILE A 69 -3.50 -31.56 12.42
N ALA A 70 -3.45 -32.87 12.69
CA ALA A 70 -2.40 -33.74 12.21
C ALA A 70 -2.32 -33.74 10.67
N ASP A 71 -3.46 -33.89 9.99
CA ASP A 71 -3.55 -33.83 8.51
C ASP A 71 -3.01 -32.51 7.96
N VAL A 72 -3.47 -31.38 8.52
CA VAL A 72 -3.06 -30.04 8.06
C VAL A 72 -1.59 -29.78 8.37
N ALA A 73 -1.10 -30.18 9.54
CA ALA A 73 0.30 -30.03 9.91
C ALA A 73 1.20 -30.87 8.98
N GLY A 74 0.82 -32.12 8.68
CA GLY A 74 1.55 -32.98 7.74
C GLY A 74 1.67 -32.35 6.35
N GLU A 75 0.57 -31.82 5.82
CA GLU A 75 0.54 -31.14 4.53
C GLU A 75 1.40 -29.87 4.51
N ILE A 76 1.23 -28.96 5.48
CA ILE A 76 1.94 -27.67 5.49
C ILE A 76 3.44 -27.86 5.78
N THR A 77 3.81 -28.74 6.71
CA THR A 77 5.23 -29.03 7.01
C THR A 77 5.93 -29.76 5.87
N GLY A 78 5.18 -30.38 4.95
CA GLY A 78 5.69 -31.01 3.73
C GLY A 78 5.96 -30.04 2.57
N TRP A 79 5.65 -28.74 2.72
CA TRP A 79 5.87 -27.74 1.66
C TRP A 79 7.35 -27.60 1.28
N LYS A 80 7.61 -27.51 -0.03
CA LYS A 80 8.98 -27.47 -0.58
C LYS A 80 9.46 -26.07 -0.92
N THR A 81 8.56 -25.22 -1.40
CA THR A 81 8.87 -23.88 -1.89
C THR A 81 8.62 -22.78 -0.86
N ILE A 82 7.81 -23.11 0.16
CA ILE A 82 7.48 -22.24 1.29
C ILE A 82 7.96 -22.91 2.58
N PRO A 83 9.28 -22.94 2.86
CA PRO A 83 9.79 -23.50 4.11
C PRO A 83 9.29 -22.69 5.31
N LEU A 84 8.97 -23.39 6.40
CA LEU A 84 8.32 -22.81 7.57
C LEU A 84 9.33 -22.37 8.63
N ASN A 85 9.06 -21.24 9.26
CA ASN A 85 9.71 -20.81 10.50
C ASN A 85 8.87 -21.22 11.72
N ASP A 86 7.55 -21.04 11.63
CA ASP A 86 6.62 -21.32 12.71
C ASP A 86 5.24 -21.71 12.15
N LEU A 87 4.56 -22.62 12.84
CA LEU A 87 3.23 -23.12 12.53
C LEU A 87 2.41 -23.17 13.82
N ARG A 88 1.32 -22.40 13.85
CA ARG A 88 0.44 -22.28 15.02
C ARG A 88 -1.00 -22.58 14.66
N PHE A 89 -1.64 -23.37 15.52
CA PHE A 89 -3.06 -23.67 15.45
C PHE A 89 -3.77 -23.02 16.64
N PHE A 90 -4.91 -22.38 16.37
CA PHE A 90 -5.79 -21.84 17.40
C PHE A 90 -7.15 -22.49 17.24
N ILE A 91 -7.61 -23.18 18.28
CA ILE A 91 -8.90 -23.86 18.27
C ILE A 91 -9.93 -22.94 18.91
N SER A 92 -10.98 -22.63 18.16
CA SER A 92 -12.18 -21.94 18.62
C SER A 92 -13.40 -22.86 18.59
N ASP A 93 -14.57 -22.32 18.93
CA ASP A 93 -15.85 -23.03 18.86
C ASP A 93 -16.28 -23.37 17.43
N LYS A 94 -15.84 -22.57 16.44
CA LYS A 94 -16.27 -22.67 15.04
C LYS A 94 -15.16 -23.02 14.06
N THR A 95 -13.92 -22.72 14.41
CA THR A 95 -12.79 -22.86 13.48
C THR A 95 -11.56 -23.44 14.16
N ILE A 96 -10.68 -24.02 13.35
CA ILE A 96 -9.27 -24.18 13.68
C ILE A 96 -8.52 -23.19 12.81
N ASP A 97 -8.07 -22.09 13.40
CA ASP A 97 -7.27 -21.09 12.70
C ASP A 97 -5.82 -21.56 12.63
N VAL A 98 -5.17 -21.36 11.50
CA VAL A 98 -3.81 -21.84 11.23
C VAL A 98 -2.98 -20.67 10.73
N VAL A 99 -1.99 -20.29 11.53
CA VAL A 99 -1.05 -19.22 11.23
C VAL A 99 0.27 -19.85 10.80
N VAL A 100 0.66 -19.57 9.56
CA VAL A 100 1.88 -20.07 8.96
C VAL A 100 2.85 -18.92 8.79
N SER A 101 4.01 -19.01 9.44
CA SER A 101 5.09 -18.03 9.31
C SER A 101 6.21 -18.63 8.44
N PRO A 102 6.32 -18.24 7.16
CA PRO A 102 7.34 -18.78 6.28
C PRO A 102 8.71 -18.12 6.50
N VAL A 103 9.79 -18.89 6.29
CA VAL A 103 11.17 -18.36 6.23
C VAL A 103 11.40 -17.61 4.92
N LYS A 104 10.85 -18.14 3.82
CA LYS A 104 10.85 -17.53 2.49
C LYS A 104 9.65 -18.04 1.70
N ILE A 105 9.27 -17.29 0.67
CA ILE A 105 8.25 -17.72 -0.30
C ILE A 105 8.91 -17.60 -1.67
N GLU A 106 9.47 -18.69 -2.16
CA GLU A 106 10.20 -18.66 -3.43
C GLU A 106 9.31 -19.14 -4.57
N ILE A 107 9.07 -18.25 -5.52
CA ILE A 107 8.24 -18.53 -6.69
C ILE A 107 8.99 -18.06 -7.93
N ASN A 108 9.31 -19.00 -8.84
CA ASN A 108 10.10 -18.76 -10.05
C ASN A 108 11.40 -17.97 -9.78
N LYS A 109 12.13 -18.37 -8.72
CA LYS A 109 13.38 -17.75 -8.24
C LYS A 109 13.24 -16.31 -7.71
N THR A 110 12.02 -15.80 -7.58
CA THR A 110 11.75 -14.52 -6.92
C THR A 110 11.26 -14.79 -5.50
N ASN A 111 11.77 -14.04 -4.52
CA ASN A 111 11.31 -14.14 -3.14
C ASN A 111 10.14 -13.18 -2.91
N PHE A 112 9.00 -13.73 -2.53
CA PHE A 112 7.76 -13.00 -2.30
C PHE A 112 7.54 -12.65 -0.82
N LEU A 113 8.44 -13.04 0.09
CA LEU A 113 8.26 -12.86 1.54
C LEU A 113 7.92 -11.41 1.94
N SER A 114 8.48 -10.42 1.25
CA SER A 114 8.22 -8.99 1.52
C SER A 114 6.75 -8.60 1.35
N TYR A 115 5.97 -9.37 0.59
CA TYR A 115 4.54 -9.15 0.46
C TYR A 115 3.74 -9.63 1.69
N PHE A 116 4.32 -10.43 2.60
CA PHE A 116 3.60 -11.13 3.68
C PHE A 116 4.11 -10.76 5.09
N PRO A 117 3.93 -9.51 5.55
CA PRO A 117 4.43 -9.08 6.86
C PRO A 117 3.82 -9.84 8.05
N SER A 118 2.65 -10.45 7.88
CA SER A 118 1.92 -11.19 8.92
C SER A 118 1.87 -12.70 8.66
N GLY A 119 2.65 -13.21 7.70
CA GLY A 119 2.60 -14.61 7.28
C GLY A 119 1.36 -14.96 6.44
N LEU A 120 1.03 -16.25 6.40
CA LEU A 120 -0.14 -16.79 5.71
C LEU A 120 -1.16 -17.25 6.74
N PHE A 121 -2.43 -16.97 6.45
CA PHE A 121 -3.54 -17.32 7.33
C PHE A 121 -4.47 -18.31 6.64
N PHE A 122 -4.72 -19.42 7.33
CA PHE A 122 -5.67 -20.44 6.95
C PHE A 122 -6.64 -20.68 8.10
N PHE A 123 -7.74 -21.33 7.78
CA PHE A 123 -8.69 -21.77 8.77
C PHE A 123 -9.45 -23.00 8.28
N VAL A 124 -9.81 -23.87 9.20
CA VAL A 124 -10.74 -24.98 8.96
C VAL A 124 -12.07 -24.61 9.58
N ASP A 125 -13.15 -24.62 8.81
CA ASP A 125 -14.51 -24.47 9.34
C ASP A 125 -14.95 -25.80 9.96
N LEU A 126 -15.35 -25.82 11.23
CA LEU A 126 -15.71 -27.06 11.93
C LEU A 126 -17.08 -27.62 11.51
N ASN A 127 -17.84 -26.95 10.64
CA ASN A 127 -19.05 -27.51 10.06
C ASN A 127 -18.75 -28.49 8.92
N ASP A 128 -17.77 -28.16 8.07
CA ASP A 128 -17.45 -28.95 6.85
C ASP A 128 -16.02 -29.49 6.80
N TYR A 129 -15.16 -29.10 7.74
CA TYR A 129 -13.77 -29.52 7.87
C TYR A 129 -12.89 -29.22 6.64
N ILE A 130 -13.30 -28.24 5.82
CA ILE A 130 -12.54 -27.80 4.65
C ILE A 130 -11.52 -26.73 5.06
N LEU A 131 -10.26 -26.93 4.65
CA LEU A 131 -9.17 -25.98 4.84
C LEU A 131 -9.30 -24.84 3.81
N ARG A 132 -9.34 -23.62 4.30
CA ARG A 132 -9.45 -22.38 3.51
C ARG A 132 -8.32 -21.45 3.86
N TYR A 133 -8.00 -20.54 2.96
CA TYR A 133 -7.05 -19.46 3.22
C TYR A 133 -7.70 -18.10 3.02
N ASP A 134 -7.26 -17.13 3.79
CA ASP A 134 -7.66 -15.74 3.67
C ASP A 134 -6.59 -14.84 4.27
N PHE A 135 -5.67 -14.36 3.43
CA PHE A 135 -4.55 -13.55 3.87
C PHE A 135 -4.39 -12.30 3.03
N ARG A 136 -3.65 -11.34 3.59
CA ARG A 136 -3.34 -10.06 2.95
C ARG A 136 -1.90 -10.03 2.47
N MET A 137 -1.71 -9.46 1.30
CA MET A 137 -0.40 -9.16 0.73
C MET A 137 -0.21 -7.65 0.67
N ASN A 138 0.92 -7.13 1.14
CA ASN A 138 1.29 -5.73 0.97
C ASN A 138 2.03 -5.53 -0.35
N TYR A 139 1.31 -5.16 -1.40
CA TYR A 139 1.86 -4.85 -2.71
C TYR A 139 2.30 -3.38 -2.78
N LYS A 140 3.59 -3.15 -3.10
CA LYS A 140 4.17 -1.80 -3.28
C LYS A 140 3.93 -0.83 -2.10
N GLY A 141 3.98 -1.35 -0.87
CA GLY A 141 4.05 -0.59 0.37
C GLY A 141 2.71 -0.12 0.93
N ASN A 142 1.75 0.23 0.08
CA ASN A 142 0.48 0.80 0.51
C ASN A 142 -0.77 0.15 -0.13
N LEU A 143 -0.62 -0.80 -1.06
CA LEU A 143 -1.77 -1.50 -1.65
C LEU A 143 -1.92 -2.90 -1.03
N PHE A 144 -3.01 -3.15 -0.33
CA PHE A 144 -3.31 -4.47 0.19
C PHE A 144 -4.10 -5.30 -0.82
N LEU A 145 -3.59 -6.48 -1.14
CA LEU A 145 -4.29 -7.49 -1.93
C LEU A 145 -4.80 -8.57 -1.00
N ARG A 146 -6.07 -8.98 -1.15
CA ARG A 146 -6.64 -10.08 -0.35
C ARG A 146 -6.74 -11.33 -1.20
N VAL A 147 -6.04 -12.38 -0.80
CA VAL A 147 -6.08 -13.68 -1.48
C VAL A 147 -6.88 -14.62 -0.59
N LYS A 148 -7.98 -15.14 -1.11
CA LYS A 148 -8.88 -16.05 -0.38
C LYS A 148 -9.31 -17.21 -1.26
N GLY A 149 -9.57 -18.37 -0.66
CA GLY A 149 -9.99 -19.55 -1.38
C GLY A 149 -9.97 -20.83 -0.54
N ILE A 150 -10.25 -21.95 -1.20
CA ILE A 150 -10.13 -23.29 -0.63
C ILE A 150 -8.70 -23.77 -0.90
N TYR A 151 -8.03 -24.31 0.12
CA TYR A 151 -6.71 -24.90 -0.07
C TYR A 151 -6.84 -26.25 -0.78
N VAL A 152 -6.09 -26.43 -1.87
CA VAL A 152 -6.02 -27.68 -2.62
C VAL A 152 -4.66 -28.34 -2.44
N ASN A 153 -3.59 -27.61 -2.71
CA ASN A 153 -2.20 -28.00 -2.49
C ASN A 153 -1.27 -26.77 -2.61
N GLU A 154 0.01 -26.94 -2.29
CA GLU A 154 1.04 -25.89 -2.36
C GLU A 154 1.15 -25.27 -3.77
N THR A 155 1.01 -26.09 -4.83
CA THR A 155 1.15 -25.62 -6.22
C THR A 155 0.02 -24.67 -6.63
N GLU A 156 -1.22 -24.99 -6.29
CA GLU A 156 -2.36 -24.10 -6.56
C GLU A 156 -2.31 -22.83 -5.70
N LEU A 157 -1.89 -22.94 -4.44
CA LEU A 157 -1.67 -21.76 -3.58
C LEU A 157 -0.64 -20.79 -4.21
N ARG A 158 0.48 -21.32 -4.73
CA ARG A 158 1.49 -20.50 -5.43
C ARG A 158 0.92 -19.80 -6.64
N LYS A 159 0.13 -20.49 -7.47
CA LYS A 159 -0.52 -19.86 -8.64
C LYS A 159 -1.42 -18.71 -8.23
N GLN A 160 -2.12 -18.82 -7.09
CA GLN A 160 -2.97 -17.76 -6.57
C GLN A 160 -2.15 -16.55 -6.09
N ILE A 161 -1.02 -16.79 -5.42
CA ILE A 161 -0.08 -15.73 -5.01
C ILE A 161 0.54 -15.04 -6.24
N GLU A 162 1.01 -15.80 -7.23
CA GLU A 162 1.52 -15.27 -8.50
C GLU A 162 0.46 -14.42 -9.21
N SER A 163 -0.77 -14.94 -9.30
CA SER A 163 -1.88 -14.25 -9.96
C SER A 163 -2.25 -12.95 -9.27
N ALA A 164 -2.17 -12.90 -7.94
CA ALA A 164 -2.39 -11.67 -7.18
C ALA A 164 -1.33 -10.60 -7.51
N VAL A 165 -0.07 -10.99 -7.68
CA VAL A 165 1.00 -10.06 -8.05
C VAL A 165 0.94 -9.65 -9.53
N ALA A 166 0.56 -10.57 -10.41
CA ALA A 166 0.45 -10.34 -11.86
C ALA A 166 -0.78 -9.49 -12.22
N ASN A 167 -1.90 -9.67 -11.52
CA ASN A 167 -3.12 -8.88 -11.69
C ASN A 167 -3.65 -8.34 -10.35
N PRO A 168 -2.94 -7.37 -9.73
CA PRO A 168 -3.32 -6.84 -8.42
C PRO A 168 -4.76 -6.35 -8.38
N LYS A 169 -5.25 -5.73 -9.47
CA LYS A 169 -6.60 -5.17 -9.56
C LYS A 169 -7.71 -6.18 -9.26
N ALA A 170 -7.55 -7.44 -9.64
CA ALA A 170 -8.53 -8.49 -9.35
C ALA A 170 -8.60 -8.89 -7.87
N TYR A 171 -7.57 -8.55 -7.09
CA TYR A 171 -7.42 -8.91 -5.68
C TYR A 171 -7.48 -7.69 -4.74
N ILE A 172 -7.67 -6.49 -5.29
CA ILE A 172 -8.03 -5.31 -4.51
C ILE A 172 -9.43 -5.55 -3.97
N LYS A 173 -9.56 -5.57 -2.65
CA LYS A 173 -10.88 -5.54 -2.02
C LYS A 173 -11.46 -4.17 -2.32
N THR A 174 -12.56 -4.10 -3.06
CA THR A 174 -13.38 -2.86 -3.22
C THR A 174 -13.81 -2.26 -1.88
N GLY A 175 -13.65 -2.98 -0.76
CA GLY A 175 -13.85 -2.51 0.60
C GLY A 175 -12.65 -1.81 1.26
N ASP A 176 -11.52 -1.62 0.58
CA ASP A 176 -10.42 -0.74 1.04
C ASP A 176 -10.65 0.69 0.51
N LEU A 177 -11.91 1.15 0.57
CA LEU A 177 -12.36 2.45 0.11
C LEU A 177 -11.53 3.56 0.78
N GLU A 178 -11.17 3.36 2.04
CA GLU A 178 -10.35 4.29 2.81
C GLU A 178 -8.96 4.48 2.20
N TYR A 179 -8.29 3.42 1.73
CA TYR A 179 -7.03 3.57 1.01
C TYR A 179 -7.21 4.33 -0.31
N LEU A 180 -8.27 4.03 -1.06
CA LEU A 180 -8.56 4.72 -2.31
C LEU A 180 -8.91 6.20 -2.07
N VAL A 181 -9.65 6.51 -1.01
CA VAL A 181 -10.00 7.87 -0.57
C VAL A 181 -8.76 8.62 -0.14
N ASN A 182 -7.92 8.05 0.74
CA ASN A 182 -6.67 8.66 1.16
C ASN A 182 -5.74 8.93 -0.04
N LYS A 183 -5.71 8.02 -1.01
CA LYS A 183 -4.90 8.21 -2.21
C LYS A 183 -5.49 9.28 -3.13
N LEU A 184 -6.82 9.38 -3.20
CA LEU A 184 -7.51 10.43 -3.94
C LEU A 184 -7.24 11.81 -3.31
N GLU A 185 -7.34 11.93 -1.99
CA GLU A 185 -7.03 13.14 -1.23
C GLU A 185 -5.56 13.58 -1.43
N ASP A 186 -4.59 12.65 -1.37
CA ASP A 186 -3.18 12.93 -1.68
C ASP A 186 -3.00 13.48 -3.11
N LEU A 187 -3.72 12.89 -4.08
CA LEU A 187 -3.68 13.34 -5.47
C LEU A 187 -4.34 14.70 -5.65
N GLU A 188 -5.48 14.96 -5.01
CA GLU A 188 -6.15 16.25 -5.04
C GLU A 188 -5.28 17.35 -4.43
N ALA A 189 -4.60 17.07 -3.31
CA ALA A 189 -3.65 17.98 -2.69
C ALA A 189 -2.47 18.29 -3.62
N LYS A 190 -1.89 17.27 -4.28
CA LYS A 190 -0.82 17.47 -5.27
C LYS A 190 -1.26 18.28 -6.47
N VAL A 191 -2.48 18.05 -6.96
CA VAL A 191 -3.06 18.84 -8.05
C VAL A 191 -3.27 20.30 -7.63
N ALA A 192 -3.71 20.55 -6.39
CA ALA A 192 -3.84 21.90 -5.86
C ALA A 192 -2.48 22.63 -5.79
N LEU A 193 -1.44 21.96 -5.29
CA LEU A 193 -0.08 22.51 -5.26
C LEU A 193 0.46 22.81 -6.65
N LEU A 194 0.33 21.87 -7.60
CA LEU A 194 0.77 22.07 -8.99
C LEU A 194 0.04 23.23 -9.67
N LYS A 195 -1.25 23.42 -9.39
CA LYS A 195 -2.00 24.58 -9.89
C LYS A 195 -1.48 25.89 -9.30
N TYR A 196 -1.18 25.91 -8.01
CA TYR A 196 -0.59 27.09 -7.36
C TYR A 196 0.76 27.47 -7.99
N ASP A 197 1.67 26.50 -8.15
CA ASP A 197 2.97 26.72 -8.77
C ASP A 197 2.82 27.19 -10.23
N LEU A 198 1.88 26.61 -10.98
CA LEU A 198 1.58 27.04 -12.35
C LEU A 198 1.15 28.51 -12.39
N TYR A 199 0.24 28.94 -11.50
CA TYR A 199 -0.20 30.34 -11.44
C TYR A 199 0.94 31.29 -11.07
N ALA A 200 1.78 30.92 -10.10
CA ALA A 200 2.94 31.71 -9.70
C ALA A 200 3.94 31.88 -10.87
N ILE A 201 4.24 30.80 -11.58
CA ILE A 201 5.14 30.82 -12.76
C ILE A 201 4.52 31.66 -13.89
N GLN A 202 3.21 31.56 -14.12
CA GLN A 202 2.52 32.37 -15.13
C GLN A 202 2.58 33.86 -14.81
N GLU A 203 2.40 34.23 -13.54
CA GLU A 203 2.51 35.61 -13.08
C GLU A 203 3.95 36.14 -13.24
N GLU A 204 4.95 35.36 -12.83
CA GLU A 204 6.36 35.72 -12.99
C GLU A 204 6.73 35.88 -14.48
N ASN A 205 6.30 34.94 -15.33
CA ASN A 205 6.51 35.01 -16.77
C ASN A 205 5.84 36.24 -17.39
N PHE A 206 4.64 36.59 -16.93
CA PHE A 206 3.94 37.80 -17.36
C PHE A 206 4.73 39.06 -16.98
N ARG A 207 5.20 39.17 -15.74
CA ARG A 207 6.02 40.30 -15.27
C ARG A 207 7.33 40.41 -16.04
N LEU A 208 8.01 39.29 -16.29
CA LEU A 208 9.24 39.24 -17.08
C LEU A 208 9.00 39.73 -18.52
N LYS A 209 7.94 39.26 -19.17
CA LYS A 209 7.57 39.71 -20.52
C LYS A 209 7.21 41.20 -20.55
N ALA A 210 6.50 41.72 -19.56
CA ALA A 210 6.18 43.14 -19.45
C ALA A 210 7.45 43.99 -19.25
N ALA A 211 8.40 43.50 -18.45
CA ALA A 211 9.71 44.13 -18.28
C ALA A 211 10.49 44.14 -19.61
N VAL A 212 10.48 43.05 -20.37
CA VAL A 212 11.10 42.98 -21.70
C VAL A 212 10.48 44.01 -22.65
N VAL A 213 9.15 44.10 -22.70
CA VAL A 213 8.45 45.13 -23.50
C VAL A 213 8.94 46.53 -23.11
N SER A 214 8.98 46.84 -21.81
CA SER A 214 9.43 48.15 -21.33
C SER A 214 10.89 48.42 -21.67
N LEU A 215 11.79 47.45 -21.50
CA LEU A 215 13.22 47.60 -21.81
C LEU A 215 13.51 47.78 -23.30
N GLN A 216 12.63 47.28 -24.17
CA GLN A 216 12.75 47.41 -25.62
C GLN A 216 12.02 48.64 -26.17
N ASN A 217 11.14 49.28 -25.38
CA ASN A 217 10.48 50.51 -25.78
C ASN A 217 11.45 51.71 -25.63
N ARG A 218 12.28 51.91 -26.65
CA ARG A 218 13.36 52.89 -26.64
C ARG A 218 13.17 54.03 -27.64
N SER A 219 13.65 55.21 -27.26
CA SER A 219 13.83 56.36 -28.15
C SER A 219 14.94 56.12 -29.16
N PHE A 220 14.96 56.91 -30.23
CA PHE A 220 16.05 56.91 -31.21
C PHE A 220 17.42 57.21 -30.58
N PHE A 221 17.45 57.96 -29.46
CA PHE A 221 18.67 58.28 -28.72
C PHE A 221 18.96 57.29 -27.56
N GLY A 222 18.16 56.23 -27.43
CA GLY A 222 18.41 55.12 -26.51
C GLY A 222 17.69 55.21 -25.15
N ASP A 223 16.92 56.28 -24.91
CA ASP A 223 16.14 56.44 -23.66
C ASP A 223 15.05 55.37 -23.57
N VAL A 224 14.87 54.78 -22.39
CA VAL A 224 13.85 53.76 -22.15
C VAL A 224 12.56 54.43 -21.66
N PHE A 225 11.43 54.14 -22.32
CA PHE A 225 10.11 54.59 -21.90
C PHE A 225 9.32 53.41 -21.32
N PRO A 226 9.12 53.35 -19.99
CA PRO A 226 8.38 52.27 -19.36
C PRO A 226 6.95 52.18 -19.90
N VAL A 227 6.50 50.97 -20.24
CA VAL A 227 5.11 50.72 -20.62
C VAL A 227 4.36 50.29 -19.36
N PRO A 228 3.27 50.99 -18.94
CA PRO A 228 2.51 50.61 -17.76
C PRO A 228 1.99 49.17 -17.85
N ILE A 229 2.07 48.44 -16.74
CA ILE A 229 1.66 47.03 -16.70
C ILE A 229 0.16 46.87 -16.98
N GLU A 230 -0.65 47.87 -16.61
CA GLU A 230 -2.08 47.93 -16.91
C GLU A 230 -2.33 48.02 -18.42
N THR A 231 -1.50 48.77 -19.16
CA THR A 231 -1.57 48.86 -20.62
C THR A 231 -1.23 47.53 -21.26
N VAL A 232 -0.14 46.88 -20.81
CA VAL A 232 0.26 45.55 -21.30
C VAL A 232 -0.85 44.53 -21.03
N THR A 233 -1.43 44.54 -19.83
CA THR A 233 -2.51 43.64 -19.41
C THR A 233 -3.71 43.77 -20.34
N LYS A 234 -4.21 45.00 -20.54
CA LYS A 234 -5.38 45.27 -21.40
C LYS A 234 -5.16 44.83 -22.84
N VAL A 235 -3.99 45.10 -23.42
CA VAL A 235 -3.67 44.70 -24.80
C VAL A 235 -3.58 43.18 -24.92
N VAL A 236 -2.95 42.50 -23.97
CA VAL A 236 -2.84 41.02 -23.96
C VAL A 236 -4.20 40.36 -23.78
N GLU A 237 -5.03 40.83 -22.86
CA GLU A 237 -6.40 40.34 -22.66
C GLU A 237 -7.24 40.55 -23.93
N PHE A 238 -7.21 41.76 -24.49
CA PHE A 238 -7.94 42.08 -25.71
C PHE A 238 -7.51 41.20 -26.90
N LYS A 239 -6.21 40.96 -27.09
CA LYS A 239 -5.70 40.09 -28.15
C LYS A 239 -6.07 38.61 -27.95
N LYS A 240 -6.10 38.12 -26.71
CA LYS A 240 -6.55 36.75 -26.41
C LYS A 240 -8.02 36.55 -26.79
N GLU A 241 -8.86 37.55 -26.52
CA GLU A 241 -10.29 37.53 -26.89
C GLU A 241 -10.50 37.75 -28.40
N ASN A 242 -9.59 38.46 -29.07
CA ASN A 242 -9.68 38.82 -30.48
C ASN A 242 -8.42 38.41 -31.28
N PRO A 243 -8.15 37.09 -31.47
CA PRO A 243 -6.87 36.62 -32.01
C PRO A 243 -6.56 37.09 -33.44
N SER A 244 -7.58 37.38 -34.25
CA SER A 244 -7.42 37.79 -35.65
C SER A 244 -7.07 39.27 -35.84
N MET A 245 -7.20 40.11 -34.80
CA MET A 245 -6.93 41.53 -34.94
C MET A 245 -5.43 41.81 -35.03
N ASN A 246 -5.06 42.73 -35.93
CA ASN A 246 -3.69 43.18 -36.13
C ASN A 246 -3.36 44.40 -35.25
N LYS A 247 -2.08 44.79 -35.24
CA LYS A 247 -1.55 45.92 -34.47
C LYS A 247 -2.37 47.21 -34.60
N ASP A 248 -2.68 47.63 -35.83
CA ASP A 248 -3.38 48.89 -36.09
C ASP A 248 -4.84 48.84 -35.63
N GLN A 249 -5.49 47.68 -35.76
CA GLN A 249 -6.85 47.47 -35.25
C GLN A 249 -6.88 47.53 -33.72
N ILE A 250 -5.92 46.87 -33.06
CA ILE A 250 -5.81 46.85 -31.60
C ILE A 250 -5.53 48.25 -31.06
N GLN A 251 -4.60 49.00 -31.65
CA GLN A 251 -4.30 50.36 -31.22
C GLN A 251 -5.56 51.25 -31.27
N LYS A 252 -6.27 51.24 -32.40
CA LYS A 252 -7.51 52.03 -32.56
C LYS A 252 -8.57 51.66 -31.53
N GLU A 253 -8.68 50.38 -31.19
CA GLU A 253 -9.68 49.93 -30.22
C GLU A 253 -9.30 50.31 -28.78
N MET A 254 -8.02 50.21 -28.42
CA MET A 254 -7.52 50.67 -27.13
C MET A 254 -7.74 52.18 -26.95
N GLU A 255 -7.51 52.99 -28.00
CA GLU A 255 -7.76 54.44 -27.97
C GLU A 255 -9.25 54.76 -27.75
N LYS A 256 -10.17 54.02 -28.40
CA LYS A 256 -11.63 54.17 -28.16
C LYS A 256 -12.02 53.85 -26.72
N GLN A 257 -11.34 52.89 -26.10
CA GLN A 257 -11.54 52.51 -24.70
C GLN A 257 -10.84 53.45 -23.71
N GLY A 258 -10.25 54.55 -24.18
CA GLY A 258 -9.56 55.54 -23.36
C GLY A 258 -8.18 55.11 -22.88
N VAL A 259 -7.63 54.03 -23.44
CA VAL A 259 -6.27 53.55 -23.15
C VAL A 259 -5.32 54.19 -24.16
N LYS A 260 -4.52 55.16 -23.70
CA LYS A 260 -3.47 55.75 -24.53
C LYS A 260 -2.33 54.74 -24.69
N VAL A 261 -2.20 54.20 -25.90
CA VAL A 261 -1.12 53.28 -26.28
C VAL A 261 -0.66 53.61 -27.69
N SER A 262 0.65 53.68 -27.89
CA SER A 262 1.27 53.93 -29.19
C SER A 262 1.34 52.66 -30.04
N GLY A 263 1.41 52.82 -31.36
CA GLY A 263 1.59 51.67 -32.26
C GLY A 263 2.87 50.88 -31.98
N ASN A 264 3.94 51.51 -31.50
CA ASN A 264 5.18 50.83 -31.11
C ASN A 264 4.98 49.95 -29.86
N GLU A 265 4.25 50.44 -28.86
CA GLU A 265 3.93 49.67 -27.66
C GLU A 265 3.06 48.46 -28.00
N VAL A 266 2.03 48.64 -28.83
CA VAL A 266 1.21 47.51 -29.30
C VAL A 266 2.06 46.49 -30.06
N PHE A 267 2.95 46.94 -30.96
CA PHE A 267 3.86 46.07 -31.68
C PHE A 267 4.73 45.22 -30.73
N LEU A 268 5.39 45.87 -29.76
CA LEU A 268 6.27 45.18 -28.81
C LEU A 268 5.51 44.16 -27.95
N ILE A 269 4.31 44.51 -27.49
CA ILE A 269 3.45 43.60 -26.72
C ILE A 269 3.09 42.37 -27.58
N LEU A 270 2.67 42.57 -28.83
CA LEU A 270 2.32 41.48 -29.74
C LEU A 270 3.52 40.59 -30.06
N SER A 271 4.69 41.17 -30.27
CA SER A 271 5.93 40.44 -30.52
C SER A 271 6.33 39.55 -29.33
N VAL A 272 6.29 40.08 -28.10
CA VAL A 272 6.77 39.35 -26.91
C VAL A 272 5.75 38.30 -26.41
N TYR A 273 4.46 38.62 -26.45
CA TYR A 273 3.43 37.73 -25.89
C TYR A 273 2.85 36.74 -26.90
N PHE A 274 2.85 37.09 -28.19
CA PHE A 274 2.18 36.31 -29.23
C PHE A 274 3.10 35.92 -30.40
N ASN A 275 4.38 36.32 -30.37
CA ASN A 275 5.34 36.10 -31.47
C ASN A 275 4.85 36.71 -32.81
N GLU A 276 4.15 37.84 -32.75
CA GLU A 276 3.66 38.56 -33.92
C GLU A 276 4.56 39.78 -34.21
N TYR A 277 5.25 39.75 -35.36
CA TYR A 277 6.28 40.73 -35.73
C TYR A 277 5.88 41.62 -36.92
N LYS A 278 4.59 41.70 -37.26
CA LYS A 278 4.06 42.46 -38.41
C LYS A 278 3.01 43.46 -37.96
#